data_AF-A0A355BCG1-F1
#
_entry.id   AF-A0A355BCG1-F1
#
_cell.length_a   1.000
_cell.length_b   1.000
_cell.length_c   1.000
_cell.angle_alpha   90.00
_cell.angle_beta   90.00
_cell.angle_gamma   90.00
#
_symmetry.space_group_name_H-M   'P 1'
#
loop_
_entity.id
_entity.type
_entity.pdbx_description
1 polymer ?
#
loop_
_entity_poly.entity_id
_entity_poly.type
_entity_poly.pdbx_seq_one_letter_code
_entity_poly.pdbx_strand_id
1 'polypeptide(L)' 'YDLFISKKLQTHITTNLSATEIEKHYGNRVRSRLREMVNLIAYDKSTPDKR' A
#
# COMPACT_ATOMS: atom_id res chain seq x y z
N TYR A 1 -7.80 -2.15 11.15
CA TYR A 1 -7.09 -1.11 11.91
C TYR A 1 -7.05 -1.44 13.40
N ASP A 2 -8.13 -1.99 13.98
CA ASP A 2 -8.17 -2.37 15.40
C ASP A 2 -7.13 -3.42 15.82
N LEU A 3 -6.75 -4.35 14.94
CA LEU A 3 -5.66 -5.30 15.21
C LEU A 3 -4.26 -4.64 15.23
N PHE A 4 -4.05 -3.58 14.47
CA PHE A 4 -2.79 -2.81 14.51
C PHE A 4 -2.72 -1.99 15.81
N ILE A 5 -3.81 -1.31 16.19
CA ILE A 5 -3.86 -0.53 17.43
C ILE A 5 -3.73 -1.44 18.66
N SER A 6 -4.43 -2.57 18.69
CA SER A 6 -4.46 -3.45 19.86
C SER A 6 -3.22 -4.33 20.00
N LYS A 7 -2.59 -4.76 18.89
CA LYS A 7 -1.48 -5.74 18.93
C LYS A 7 -0.18 -5.26 18.30
N LYS A 8 -0.08 -3.99 17.87
CA LYS A 8 1.08 -3.42 17.14
C LYS A 8 1.52 -4.28 15.95
N LEU A 9 0.55 -4.92 15.29
CA LEU A 9 0.83 -5.94 14.28
C LEU A 9 1.20 -5.29 12.95
N GLN A 10 2.50 -5.26 12.63
CA GLN A 10 3.00 -4.67 11.39
C GLN A 10 2.38 -5.36 10.17
N THR A 11 1.50 -4.64 9.47
CA THR A 11 0.76 -5.17 8.32
C THR A 11 1.44 -4.70 7.05
N HIS A 12 1.93 -5.66 6.25
CA HIS A 12 2.52 -5.40 4.95
C HIS A 12 1.54 -5.81 3.86
N ILE A 13 1.39 -4.98 2.83
CA ILE A 13 0.48 -5.21 1.72
C ILE A 13 1.27 -5.07 0.42
N THR A 14 1.15 -6.05 -0.46
CA THR A 14 1.72 -6.01 -1.81
C THR A 14 0.59 -5.99 -2.82
N THR A 15 0.65 -5.08 -3.79
CA THR A 15 -0.32 -5.00 -4.87
C THR A 15 0.40 -4.76 -6.19
N ASN A 16 -0.14 -5.31 -7.28
CA ASN A 16 0.35 -5.05 -8.64
C ASN A 16 -0.18 -3.73 -9.21
N LEU A 17 -0.90 -2.94 -8.41
CA LEU A 17 -1.47 -1.66 -8.79
C LEU A 17 -0.59 -0.51 -8.31
N SER A 18 -0.33 0.43 -9.21
CA SER A 18 0.28 1.71 -8.90
C SER A 18 -0.65 2.59 -8.07
N ALA A 19 -0.08 3.62 -7.41
CA ALA A 19 -0.86 4.53 -6.57
C ALA A 19 -1.99 5.24 -7.34
N THR A 20 -1.81 5.50 -8.63
CA THR A 20 -2.81 6.09 -9.52
C THR A 20 -3.92 5.12 -9.90
N GLU A 21 -3.60 3.85 -10.12
CA GLU A 21 -4.59 2.79 -10.35
C GLU A 21 -5.45 2.55 -9.11
N ILE A 22 -4.85 2.55 -7.92
CA ILE A 22 -5.57 2.46 -6.65
C ILE A 22 -6.53 3.63 -6.49
N GLU A 23 -6.10 4.85 -6.82
CA GLU A 23 -6.97 6.03 -6.78
C GLU A 23 -8.13 5.93 -7.79
N LYS A 24 -7.87 5.44 -9.00
CA LYS A 24 -8.90 5.30 -10.04
C LYS A 24 -9.91 4.20 -9.69
N HIS A 25 -9.47 3.09 -9.11
CA HIS A 25 -10.33 1.94 -8.78
C HIS A 25 -11.09 2.10 -7.46
N TYR A 26 -10.44 2.66 -6.42
CA TYR A 26 -10.98 2.73 -5.06
C TYR A 26 -11.26 4.15 -4.57
N GLY A 27 -10.88 5.16 -5.36
CA GLY A 27 -11.06 6.57 -5.03
C GLY A 27 -9.91 7.16 -4.20
N ASN A 28 -9.87 8.50 -4.19
CA ASN A 28 -8.84 9.28 -3.50
C ASN A 28 -8.79 9.02 -1.99
N ARG A 29 -9.94 8.78 -1.34
CA ARG A 29 -9.99 8.49 0.11
C ARG A 29 -9.21 7.23 0.48
N VAL A 30 -9.30 6.17 -0.31
CA VAL A 30 -8.59 4.91 -0.04
C VAL A 30 -7.09 5.10 -0.24
N ARG A 31 -6.68 5.80 -1.30
CA ARG A 31 -5.27 6.17 -1.52
C ARG A 31 -4.71 6.98 -0.34
N SER A 32 -5.44 7.99 0.12
CA SER A 32 -5.00 8.85 1.23
C SER A 32 -4.80 8.05 2.52
N ARG A 33 -5.76 7.17 2.86
CA ARG A 33 -5.64 6.29 4.02
C ARG A 33 -4.48 5.31 3.91
N LEU A 34 -4.25 4.72 2.74
CA LEU A 34 -3.10 3.84 2.52
C LEU A 34 -1.79 4.61 2.72
N ARG A 35 -1.68 5.83 2.22
CA ARG A 35 -0.50 6.67 2.39
C ARG A 35 -0.22 7.04 3.86
N GLU A 36 -1.26 7.16 4.68
CA GLU A 36 -1.13 7.39 6.12
C GLU A 36 -0.79 6.11 6.90
N MET A 37 -1.23 4.95 6.41
CA MET A 37 -1.06 3.67 7.11
C MET A 37 0.23 2.91 6.74
N VAL A 38 0.80 3.15 5.56
CA VAL A 38 1.99 2.43 5.09
C VAL A 38 3.03 3.36 4.46
N ASN A 39 4.30 2.98 4.57
CA ASN A 39 5.35 3.56 3.76
C ASN A 39 5.23 3.01 2.33
N LEU A 40 4.87 3.86 1.38
CA LEU A 40 4.77 3.47 -0.02
C LEU A 40 6.18 3.22 -0.59
N ILE A 41 6.47 1.98 -0.92
CA ILE A 41 7.68 1.59 -1.64
C ILE A 41 7.22 1.14 -3.04
N ALA A 42 7.60 1.91 -4.06
CA ALA A 42 7.29 1.59 -5.45
C ALA A 42 8.49 0.86 -6.05
N TYR A 43 8.27 -0.35 -6.55
CA TYR A 43 9.25 -1.09 -7.33
C TYR A 43 8.97 -0.88 -8.80
N ASP A 44 10.00 -0.54 -9.56
CA ASP A 44 9.85 -0.36 -11.00
C ASP A 44 9.57 -1.71 -11.67
N LYS A 45 8.75 -1.71 -12.71
CA LYS A 45 8.39 -2.93 -13.46
C LYS A 45 9.62 -3.58 -14.10
N SER A 46 10.68 -2.81 -14.33
CA SER A 46 11.95 -3.28 -14.88
C SER A 46 12.96 -3.75 -13.83
N THR A 47 12.64 -3.73 -12.53
CA THR A 47 13.57 -4.20 -11.50
C THR A 47 13.74 -5.73 -11.66
N PRO A 48 14.97 -6.21 -11.94
CA PRO A 48 15.22 -7.61 -12.30
C PRO A 48 15.15 -8.57 -11.11
N ASP A 49 15.00 -8.07 -9.88
CA ASP A 49 14.98 -8.92 -8.68
C ASP A 49 13.73 -8.67 -7.83
N LYS A 50 13.05 -9.78 -7.50
CA LYS A 50 11.79 -9.85 -6.75
C LYS A 50 11.96 -10.67 -5.47
N ARG A 51 13.14 -10.62 -4.83
CA ARG A 51 13.41 -11.26 -3.54
C ARG A 51 14.21 -10.38 -2.61
#